data_AF-A0A2K8KWM5-F1
#
_entry.id   AF-A0A2K8KWM5-F1
#
_cell.length_a   1.000
_cell.length_b   1.000
_cell.length_c   1.000
_cell.angle_alpha   90.00
_cell.angle_beta   90.00
_cell.angle_gamma   90.00
#
_symmetry.space_group_name_H-M   'P 1'
#
loop_
_entity.id
_entity.type
_entity.pdbx_description
1 polymer ?
#
loop_
_entity_poly.entity_id
_entity_poly.type
_entity_poly.pdbx_seq_one_letter_code
_entity_poly.pdbx_strand_id
1 'polypeptide(L)' 'MDGIRAKKIADRFSGNQNFIVNTFSEGLLVHHHRHTHYFVRESCFWAYVYKQAGLPVGHC' A
#
# COMPACT_ATOMS: atom_id res chain seq x y z
N MET A 1 11.65 0.66 2.02
CA MET A 1 11.26 0.24 0.66
C MET A 1 12.01 1.19 -0.27
N ASP A 2 12.51 0.76 -1.43
CA ASP A 2 13.20 1.71 -2.32
C ASP A 2 12.21 2.74 -2.91
N GLY A 3 12.62 4.00 -3.01
CA GLY A 3 11.76 5.10 -3.46
C GLY A 3 11.20 4.93 -4.88
N ILE A 4 11.96 4.29 -5.79
CA ILE A 4 11.50 4.00 -7.16
C ILE A 4 10.36 2.97 -7.10
N ARG A 5 10.49 1.98 -6.21
CA ARG A 5 9.47 0.94 -6.05
C ARG A 5 8.23 1.47 -5.36
N ALA A 6 8.39 2.30 -4.33
CA ALA A 6 7.28 3.02 -3.69
C ALA A 6 6.49 3.84 -4.73
N LYS A 7 7.19 4.58 -5.60
CA LYS A 7 6.56 5.37 -6.66
C LYS A 7 5.76 4.51 -7.63
N LYS A 8 6.31 3.38 -8.08
CA LYS A 8 5.59 2.44 -8.97
C LYS A 8 4.32 1.89 -8.32
N ILE A 9 4.34 1.60 -7.02
CA ILE A 9 3.13 1.15 -6.32
C ILE A 9 2.12 2.28 -6.23
N ALA A 10 2.51 3.47 -5.77
CA ALA A 10 1.62 4.63 -5.71
C ALA A 10 0.94 4.91 -7.08
N ASP A 11 1.72 4.86 -8.17
CA ASP A 11 1.23 5.06 -9.53
C ASP A 11 0.19 4.01 -9.96
N ARG A 12 0.43 2.72 -9.66
CA ARG A 12 -0.54 1.63 -9.89
C ARG A 12 -1.86 1.85 -9.15
N PHE A 13 -1.80 2.48 -7.97
CA PHE A 13 -2.96 2.74 -7.12
C PHE A 13 -3.63 4.10 -7.40
N SER A 14 -3.06 4.93 -8.27
CA SER A 14 -3.58 6.27 -8.62
C SER A 14 -5.02 6.25 -9.17
N GLY A 15 -5.48 5.10 -9.70
CA GLY A 15 -6.86 4.90 -10.16
C GLY A 15 -7.80 4.22 -9.16
N ASN A 16 -7.36 3.89 -7.95
CA ASN A 16 -8.15 3.15 -6.98
C ASN A 16 -8.92 4.09 -6.04
N GLN A 17 -10.25 4.02 -6.08
CA GLN A 17 -11.11 4.86 -5.22
C GLN A 17 -11.16 4.41 -3.75
N ASN A 18 -10.81 3.15 -3.47
CA ASN A 18 -10.80 2.64 -2.10
C ASN A 18 -9.46 2.87 -1.40
N PHE A 19 -8.35 2.80 -2.14
CA PHE A 19 -7.00 2.91 -1.61
C PHE A 19 -6.25 4.07 -2.27
N ILE A 20 -6.06 5.16 -1.53
CA ILE A 20 -5.20 6.25 -1.96
C ILE A 20 -3.80 5.98 -1.44
N VAL A 21 -2.89 5.59 -2.32
CA VAL A 21 -1.50 5.25 -1.97
C VAL A 21 -0.57 6.33 -2.48
N ASN A 22 0.14 6.99 -1.57
CA ASN A 22 1.14 8.01 -1.87
C ASN A 22 2.52 7.55 -1.41
N THR A 23 3.57 8.01 -2.09
CA THR A 23 4.93 7.87 -1.57
C THR A 23 5.18 8.92 -0.49
N PHE A 24 5.72 8.49 0.65
CA PHE A 24 6.14 9.41 1.70
C PHE A 24 7.50 8.97 2.24
N SER A 25 8.51 9.84 2.13
CA SER A 25 9.89 9.54 2.54
C SER A 25 10.40 8.21 1.95
N GLU A 26 10.67 7.20 2.79
CA GLU A 26 11.19 5.87 2.41
C GLU A 26 10.12 4.78 2.31
N GLY A 27 8.83 5.16 2.24
CA GLY A 27 7.71 4.23 2.31
C GLY A 27 6.45 4.68 1.56
N LEU A 28 5.35 4.02 1.90
CA LEU A 28 4.02 4.22 1.34
C LEU A 28 3.07 4.71 2.42
N LEU A 29 2.35 5.78 2.12
CA LEU A 29 1.24 6.29 2.91
C LEU A 29 -0.06 5.87 2.22
N VAL A 30 -0.82 4.99 2.88
CA VAL A 30 -2.06 4.42 2.38
C VAL A 30 -3.23 5.02 3.16
N HIS A 31 -4.14 5.68 2.47
CA HIS A 31 -5.43 6.07 3.03
C HIS A 31 -6.49 5.09 2.53
N HIS A 32 -7.21 4.49 3.47
CA HIS A 32 -8.31 3.57 3.21
C HIS A 32 -9.48 3.94 4.13
N HIS A 33 -10.60 4.35 3.54
CA HIS A 33 -11.75 4.94 4.24
C HIS A 33 -11.35 6.09 5.19
N ARG A 34 -11.40 5.86 6.51
CA ARG A 34 -11.08 6.84 7.56
C ARG A 34 -9.70 6.64 8.18
N HIS A 35 -8.96 5.64 7.73
CA HIS A 35 -7.72 5.22 8.36
C HIS A 35 -6.54 5.51 7.43
N THR A 36 -5.47 6.03 8.04
CA THR A 36 -4.21 6.30 7.36
C THR A 36 -3.16 5.37 7.92
N HIS A 37 -2.46 4.66 7.06
CA HIS A 37 -1.43 3.71 7.42
C HIS A 37 -0.14 4.02 6.68
N TYR A 38 0.99 3.92 7.39
CA TYR A 38 2.32 4.12 6.82
C TYR A 38 3.10 2.81 6.80
N PHE A 39 3.67 2.47 5.66
CA PHE A 39 4.41 1.23 5.45
C PHE A 39 5.79 1.49 4.85
N VAL A 40 6.83 1.16 5.61
CA VAL A 40 8.22 1.21 5.13
C VAL A 40 8.62 -0.10 4.43
N ARG A 41 7.93 -1.21 4.71
CA ARG A 41 8.18 -2.53 4.12
C ARG A 41 7.05 -2.90 3.17
N GLU A 42 7.43 -3.29 1.96
CA GLU A 42 6.49 -3.73 0.92
C GLU A 42 5.69 -4.98 1.34
N SER A 43 6.31 -5.91 2.06
CA SER A 43 5.62 -7.11 2.56
C SER A 43 4.49 -6.77 3.53
N CYS A 44 4.68 -5.80 4.42
CA CYS A 44 3.65 -5.33 5.35
C CYS A 44 2.52 -4.61 4.62
N PHE A 45 2.85 -3.82 3.60
CA PHE A 45 1.87 -3.16 2.74
C PHE A 45 0.97 -4.18 2.04
N TRP A 46 1.55 -5.19 1.38
CA TRP A 46 0.75 -6.20 0.66
C TRP A 46 -0.10 -7.04 1.62
N ALA A 47 0.44 -7.45 2.76
CA ALA A 47 -0.36 -8.15 3.78
C ALA A 47 -1.58 -7.34 4.22
N TYR A 48 -1.42 -6.02 4.40
CA TYR A 48 -2.53 -5.12 4.69
C TYR A 48 -3.53 -5.04 3.53
N VAL A 49 -3.06 -4.80 2.31
CA VAL A 49 -3.93 -4.69 1.11
C VAL A 49 -4.72 -5.96 0.88
N TYR A 50 -4.09 -7.14 0.94
CA TYR A 50 -4.78 -8.41 0.78
C TYR A 50 -5.84 -8.63 1.85
N LYS A 51 -5.51 -8.32 3.12
CA LYS A 51 -6.48 -8.39 4.22
C LYS A 51 -7.68 -7.47 3.98
N GLN A 52 -7.46 -6.22 3.56
CA GLN A 52 -8.54 -5.27 3.30
C GLN A 52 -9.35 -5.62 2.05
N ALA A 53 -8.72 -6.23 1.04
CA ALA A 53 -9.39 -6.74 -0.16
C ALA A 53 -10.18 -8.04 0.08
N GLY A 54 -10.15 -8.61 1.30
CA GLY A 54 -10.78 -9.88 1.61
C GLY A 54 -10.14 -11.08 0.90
N LEU A 55 -8.91 -10.91 0.39
CA LEU A 55 -8.18 -11.97 -0.29
C LEU A 55 -7.47 -12.83 0.76
N PRO A 56 -7.47 -14.17 0.61
CA PRO A 56 -6.69 -15.02 1.50
C PRO A 56 -5.23 -14.60 1.38
N VAL A 57 -4.62 -14.25 2.52
CA VAL A 57 -3.18 -14.11 2.65
C VAL A 57 -2.58 -15.51 2.52
N GLY A 58 -2.52 -16.02 1.30
CA GLY A 58 -1.77 -17.22 1.00
C GLY A 58 -0.34 -16.98 1.46
N HIS A 59 0.15 -17.86 2.35
CA HIS A 59 1.54 -17.93 2.75
C HIS A 59 2.43 -17.65 1.53
N CYS A 60 3.14 -16.51 1.57
CA CYS A 60 4.39 -16.38 0.85
C CYS A 60 5.45 -17.26 1.53
#